data_AF-A0A2T3W954-F1
#
_entry.id   AF-A0A2T3W954-F1
#
_cell.length_a   1.000
_cell.length_b   1.000
_cell.length_c   1.000
_cell.angle_alpha   90.00
_cell.angle_beta   90.00
_cell.angle_gamma   90.00
#
_symmetry.space_group_name_H-M   'P 1'
#
loop_
_entity.id
_entity.type
_entity.pdbx_description
1 polymer ?
#
loop_
_entity_poly.entity_id
_entity_poly.type
_entity_poly.pdbx_seq_one_letter_code
_entity_poly.pdbx_strand_id
1 'polypeptide(L)'
;MASSLPSPAQLQSAPPLIVQVAGAPTCEAIAEQVLRGVPGLRGVAVWGEGGTLVLASAGERPAEPHEAPVPLTEDAEYWLSTAPPTPLPPELLAVIDLRLRYLEARRSIERLSGRLSSMATAATTDPLTRLPNRMALDADLQQLDAEGAPFAVVFIDLDGFKAINDQHGHAMGDSLLKGYGLWLSRVTGPWGRVYRMGGDEYLLLVTHFPGSNEAFEAWAHERLPTLFVDGVTASIGIAWRHERPAICEVLKLADQRMYQAKTAQARAAGR
;
A
#
# COMPACT_ATOMS: atom_id res chain seq x y z
N MET A 1 -7.06 21.95 -47.22
CA MET A 1 -6.44 20.69 -47.65
C MET A 1 -5.89 19.99 -46.41
N ALA A 2 -6.32 18.77 -46.15
CA ALA A 2 -5.97 18.03 -44.93
C ALA A 2 -4.50 17.65 -44.96
N SER A 3 -3.67 18.26 -44.11
CA SER A 3 -2.32 17.77 -43.87
C SER A 3 -2.43 16.49 -43.03
N SER A 4 -2.07 15.37 -43.63
CA SER A 4 -2.04 14.06 -42.99
C SER A 4 -1.15 14.09 -41.75
N LEU A 5 -1.71 13.68 -40.61
CA LEU A 5 -1.02 13.56 -39.32
C LEU A 5 0.18 12.59 -39.43
N PRO A 6 1.29 12.85 -38.72
CA PRO A 6 2.45 11.96 -38.70
C PRO A 6 2.09 10.60 -38.12
N SER A 7 2.77 9.55 -38.60
CA SER A 7 2.48 8.17 -38.21
C SER A 7 2.88 7.90 -36.74
N PRO A 8 2.21 6.96 -36.04
CA PRO A 8 2.47 6.65 -34.62
C PRO A 8 3.93 6.27 -34.31
N ALA A 9 4.65 5.71 -35.29
CA ALA A 9 6.07 5.37 -35.17
C ALA A 9 6.99 6.61 -35.12
N GLN A 10 6.60 7.71 -35.77
CA GLN A 10 7.36 8.98 -35.75
C GLN A 10 7.19 9.74 -34.43
N LEU A 11 6.14 9.43 -33.66
CA LEU A 11 5.81 10.11 -32.40
C LEU A 11 6.45 9.45 -31.17
N GLN A 12 6.95 8.21 -31.28
CA GLN A 12 7.59 7.52 -30.15
C GLN A 12 9.00 8.04 -29.82
N SER A 13 9.66 8.75 -30.74
CA SER A 13 11.01 9.32 -30.58
C SER A 13 11.09 10.84 -30.78
N ALA A 14 9.94 11.52 -30.91
CA ALA A 14 9.89 12.94 -31.23
C ALA A 14 9.92 13.84 -29.98
N PRO A 15 10.46 15.07 -30.10
CA PRO A 15 10.33 16.10 -29.07
C PRO A 15 8.84 16.39 -28.78
N PRO A 16 8.53 17.06 -27.65
CA PRO A 16 7.16 17.39 -27.30
C PRO A 16 6.41 18.14 -28.39
N LEU A 17 5.15 17.74 -28.58
CA LEU A 17 4.26 18.40 -29.52
C LEU A 17 3.76 19.72 -28.91
N ILE A 18 4.03 20.82 -29.60
CA ILE A 18 3.57 22.14 -29.22
C ILE A 18 2.36 22.48 -30.10
N VAL A 19 1.25 22.85 -29.48
CA VAL A 19 -0.03 23.11 -30.13
C VAL A 19 -0.46 24.53 -29.78
N GLN A 20 -0.48 25.41 -30.77
CA GLN A 20 -1.01 26.76 -30.63
C GLN A 20 -2.43 26.79 -31.16
N VAL A 21 -3.37 27.37 -30.40
CA VAL A 21 -4.76 27.42 -30.85
C VAL A 21 -5.32 28.84 -30.74
N ALA A 22 -5.83 29.34 -31.87
CA ALA A 22 -6.56 30.59 -31.96
C ALA A 22 -8.06 30.31 -31.78
N GLY A 23 -8.72 31.07 -30.89
CA GLY A 23 -10.18 31.06 -30.76
C GLY A 23 -10.88 29.80 -30.22
N ALA A 24 -10.20 28.94 -29.44
CA ALA A 24 -10.78 27.71 -28.88
C ALA A 24 -10.95 27.76 -27.34
N PRO A 25 -11.91 26.99 -26.76
CA PRO A 25 -12.26 27.06 -25.34
C PRO A 25 -11.15 26.43 -24.49
N THR A 26 -10.41 27.26 -23.74
CA THR A 26 -9.35 26.95 -22.75
C THR A 26 -8.23 25.97 -23.19
N CYS A 27 -6.98 26.38 -23.02
CA CYS A 27 -5.77 25.59 -23.36
C CYS A 27 -5.77 24.14 -22.80
N GLU A 28 -6.42 23.94 -21.66
CA GLU A 28 -6.60 22.67 -20.98
C GLU A 28 -7.43 21.65 -21.79
N ALA A 29 -8.57 22.07 -22.35
CA ALA A 29 -9.45 21.20 -23.12
C ALA A 29 -8.78 20.72 -24.42
N ILE A 30 -7.96 21.60 -24.99
CA ILE A 30 -7.16 21.35 -26.19
C ILE A 30 -6.04 20.36 -25.88
N ALA A 31 -5.35 20.56 -24.76
CA ALA A 31 -4.30 19.64 -24.31
C ALA A 31 -4.85 18.22 -24.13
N GLU A 32 -6.02 18.10 -23.49
CA GLU A 32 -6.70 16.80 -23.35
C GLU A 32 -7.13 16.21 -24.71
N GLN A 33 -7.66 17.01 -25.62
CA GLN A 33 -8.09 16.54 -26.95
C GLN A 33 -6.90 16.01 -27.76
N VAL A 34 -5.75 16.68 -27.72
CA VAL A 34 -4.52 16.28 -28.41
C VAL A 34 -3.95 15.00 -27.82
N LEU A 35 -3.88 14.91 -26.49
CA LEU A 35 -3.41 13.71 -25.79
C LEU A 35 -4.29 12.48 -26.07
N ARG A 36 -5.60 12.66 -26.27
CA ARG A 36 -6.52 11.58 -26.66
C ARG A 36 -6.44 11.23 -28.15
N GLY A 37 -6.24 12.23 -29.01
CA GLY A 37 -6.27 12.09 -30.46
C GLY A 37 -4.98 11.56 -31.08
N VAL A 38 -3.86 11.60 -30.34
CA VAL A 38 -2.54 11.16 -30.83
C VAL A 38 -2.02 10.00 -29.96
N PRO A 39 -2.25 8.73 -30.36
CA PRO A 39 -1.76 7.58 -29.63
C PRO A 39 -0.23 7.56 -29.54
N GLY A 40 0.31 7.45 -28.32
CA GLY A 40 1.76 7.40 -28.08
C GLY A 40 2.42 8.74 -27.76
N LEU A 41 1.66 9.85 -27.75
CA LEU A 41 2.16 11.14 -27.31
C LEU A 41 2.46 11.15 -25.81
N ARG A 42 3.64 11.62 -25.40
CA ARG A 42 4.05 11.64 -23.99
C ARG A 42 3.55 12.87 -23.23
N GLY A 43 3.48 14.01 -23.93
CA GLY A 43 3.00 15.28 -23.42
C GLY A 43 2.76 16.28 -24.55
N VAL A 44 2.04 17.34 -24.24
CA VAL A 44 1.70 18.45 -25.14
C VAL A 44 1.92 19.76 -24.43
N ALA A 45 2.46 20.74 -25.15
CA ALA A 45 2.50 22.13 -24.71
C ALA A 45 1.44 22.91 -25.50
N VAL A 46 0.51 23.57 -24.83
CA VAL A 46 -0.56 24.34 -25.46
C VAL A 46 -0.35 25.83 -25.21
N TRP A 47 -0.27 26.60 -26.30
CA TRP A 47 -0.12 28.05 -26.23
C TRP A 47 -1.48 28.74 -26.46
N GLY A 48 -1.89 29.57 -25.49
CA GLY A 48 -3.16 30.32 -25.51
C GLY A 48 -3.02 31.78 -25.93
N GLU A 49 -4.16 32.40 -26.26
CA GLU A 49 -4.25 33.84 -26.48
C GLU A 49 -3.89 34.59 -25.17
N GLY A 50 -2.91 35.49 -25.24
CA GLY A 50 -2.37 36.21 -24.07
C GLY A 50 -0.98 35.77 -23.59
N GLY A 51 -0.38 34.73 -24.19
CA GLY A 51 0.97 34.26 -23.83
C GLY A 51 0.99 33.17 -22.76
N THR A 52 -0.16 32.54 -22.48
CA THR A 52 -0.27 31.45 -21.51
C THR A 52 0.22 30.13 -22.12
N LEU A 53 1.19 29.48 -21.47
CA LEU A 53 1.70 28.16 -21.85
C LEU A 53 1.21 27.09 -20.86
N VAL A 54 0.44 26.13 -21.35
CA VAL A 54 -0.05 24.99 -20.57
C VAL A 54 0.71 23.73 -20.98
N LEU A 55 1.40 23.10 -20.04
CA LEU A 55 2.06 21.82 -20.26
C LEU A 55 1.18 20.71 -19.68
N ALA A 56 0.80 19.74 -20.51
CA ALA A 56 0.03 18.58 -20.09
C ALA A 56 0.70 17.28 -20.51
N SER A 57 0.58 16.28 -19.68
CA SER A 57 1.10 14.94 -19.92
C SER A 57 -0.05 13.95 -20.15
N ALA A 58 0.16 12.87 -20.88
CA ALA A 58 -0.83 11.79 -20.95
C ALA A 58 -1.13 11.24 -19.54
N GLY A 59 -2.38 11.35 -19.08
CA GLY A 59 -2.86 10.80 -17.79
C GLY A 59 -2.90 11.75 -16.59
N GLU A 60 -2.66 13.05 -16.76
CA GLU A 60 -2.93 14.10 -15.74
C GLU A 60 -4.17 14.92 -16.13
N ARG A 61 -4.90 15.45 -15.14
CA ARG A 61 -5.69 16.67 -15.32
C ARG A 61 -4.69 17.82 -15.47
N PRO A 62 -4.81 18.72 -16.46
CA PRO A 62 -3.83 19.78 -16.66
C PRO A 62 -3.64 20.59 -15.37
N ALA A 63 -2.39 20.76 -14.96
CA ALA A 63 -2.04 21.59 -13.80
C ALA A 63 -2.34 23.06 -14.14
N GLU A 64 -2.75 23.84 -13.13
CA GLU A 64 -3.13 25.24 -13.29
C GLU A 64 -2.12 26.03 -14.16
N PRO A 65 -2.61 26.91 -15.06
CA PRO A 65 -1.79 27.57 -16.05
C PRO A 65 -0.71 28.44 -15.40
N HIS A 66 0.55 28.22 -15.77
CA HIS A 66 1.64 29.14 -15.46
C HIS A 66 1.79 30.14 -16.61
N GLU A 67 1.44 31.40 -16.36
CA GLU A 67 1.66 32.52 -17.28
C GLU A 67 3.15 32.93 -17.24
N ALA A 68 3.86 32.73 -18.34
CA ALA A 68 5.19 33.32 -18.54
C ALA A 68 5.26 33.88 -19.98
N PRO A 69 5.44 35.19 -20.17
CA PRO A 69 5.55 35.77 -21.51
C PRO A 69 6.92 35.45 -22.11
N VAL A 70 6.95 34.85 -23.31
CA VAL A 70 8.21 34.52 -24.03
C VAL A 70 8.17 35.09 -25.45
N PRO A 71 9.25 35.77 -25.92
CA PRO A 71 9.32 36.34 -27.26
C PRO A 71 9.73 35.30 -28.32
N LEU A 72 9.26 35.49 -29.56
CA LEU A 72 9.38 34.59 -30.71
C LEU A 72 10.56 34.97 -31.64
N THR A 73 11.31 34.02 -32.20
CA THR A 73 12.39 34.23 -33.20
C THR A 73 12.39 33.16 -34.30
N GLU A 74 13.12 33.34 -35.41
CA GLU A 74 12.78 32.82 -36.76
C GLU A 74 13.19 31.39 -37.20
N ASP A 75 13.96 30.57 -36.45
CA ASP A 75 14.45 29.28 -37.00
C ASP A 75 14.22 27.99 -36.15
N ALA A 76 13.08 27.27 -36.31
CA ALA A 76 12.87 25.87 -35.83
C ALA A 76 11.70 25.12 -36.52
N GLU A 77 11.84 23.80 -36.71
CA GLU A 77 10.91 22.92 -37.44
C GLU A 77 9.93 22.09 -36.56
N TYR A 78 8.72 21.91 -37.13
CA TYR A 78 7.53 21.08 -36.80
C TYR A 78 6.43 21.68 -35.89
N TRP A 79 5.23 21.83 -36.48
CA TRP A 79 4.00 22.44 -35.94
C TRP A 79 2.73 21.72 -36.43
N LEU A 80 1.65 21.72 -35.63
CA LEU A 80 0.27 21.63 -36.14
C LEU A 80 -0.46 22.91 -35.73
N SER A 81 -0.60 23.86 -36.67
CA SER A 81 -1.29 25.14 -36.45
C SER A 81 -2.20 25.47 -37.64
N THR A 82 -3.32 26.15 -37.40
CA THR A 82 -4.24 26.66 -38.45
C THR A 82 -3.83 28.03 -39.03
N ALA A 83 -2.70 28.61 -38.58
CA ALA A 83 -2.04 29.78 -39.17
C ALA A 83 -0.54 29.81 -38.77
N PRO A 84 0.40 30.34 -39.58
CA PRO A 84 1.83 30.09 -39.37
C PRO A 84 2.39 30.92 -38.21
N PRO A 85 3.07 30.33 -37.20
CA PRO A 85 3.78 31.10 -36.20
C PRO A 85 5.30 31.04 -36.41
N THR A 86 5.98 32.09 -35.95
CA THR A 86 7.42 32.09 -35.74
C THR A 86 7.83 30.96 -34.79
N PRO A 87 8.96 30.27 -35.03
CA PRO A 87 9.43 29.21 -34.17
C PRO A 87 9.80 29.65 -32.74
N LEU A 88 9.85 28.68 -31.82
CA LEU A 88 10.23 28.95 -30.43
C LEU A 88 11.77 28.91 -30.28
N PRO A 89 12.35 29.77 -29.43
CA PRO A 89 13.79 29.76 -29.17
C PRO A 89 14.28 28.38 -28.71
N PRO A 90 15.46 27.91 -29.18
CA PRO A 90 16.05 26.63 -28.77
C PRO A 90 16.17 26.47 -27.25
N GLU A 91 16.39 27.56 -26.52
CA GLU A 91 16.45 27.59 -25.06
C GLU A 91 15.11 27.21 -24.44
N LEU A 92 14.00 27.67 -25.02
CA LEU A 92 12.66 27.34 -24.55
C LEU A 92 12.33 25.87 -24.86
N LEU A 93 12.72 25.37 -26.04
CA LEU A 93 12.57 23.95 -26.38
C LEU A 93 13.34 23.06 -25.40
N ALA A 94 14.56 23.45 -25.03
CA ALA A 94 15.35 22.73 -24.02
C ALA A 94 14.68 22.74 -22.65
N VAL A 95 14.08 23.86 -22.22
CA VAL A 95 13.34 23.95 -20.95
C VAL A 95 12.08 23.08 -20.97
N ILE A 96 11.33 23.07 -22.07
CA ILE A 96 10.14 22.24 -22.23
C ILE A 96 10.51 20.75 -22.24
N ASP A 97 11.53 20.35 -23.01
CA ASP A 97 12.03 18.95 -23.04
C ASP A 97 12.51 18.51 -21.66
N LEU A 98 13.32 19.33 -20.98
CA LEU A 98 13.79 19.06 -19.62
C LEU A 98 12.62 18.93 -18.64
N ARG A 99 11.60 19.78 -18.75
CA ARG A 99 10.42 19.73 -17.88
C ARG A 99 9.62 18.45 -18.09
N LEU A 100 9.46 18.00 -19.33
CA LEU A 100 8.73 16.77 -19.61
C LEU A 100 9.50 15.53 -19.18
N ARG A 101 10.81 15.49 -19.39
CA ARG A 101 11.68 14.43 -18.83
C ARG A 101 11.59 14.37 -17.31
N TYR A 102 11.56 15.52 -16.65
CA TYR A 102 11.36 15.60 -15.20
C TYR A 102 10.00 15.01 -14.77
N LEU A 103 8.90 15.36 -15.45
CA LEU A 103 7.58 14.82 -15.14
C LEU A 103 7.49 13.31 -15.39
N GLU A 104 8.09 12.80 -16.48
CA GLU A 104 8.18 11.36 -16.77
C GLU A 104 8.98 10.59 -15.71
N ALA A 105 10.14 11.12 -15.33
CA ALA A 105 10.99 10.55 -14.29
C ALA A 105 10.24 10.50 -12.95
N ARG A 106 9.58 11.61 -12.57
CA ARG A 106 8.77 11.70 -11.36
C ARG A 106 7.66 10.64 -11.32
N ARG A 107 6.91 10.47 -12.40
CA ARG A 107 5.86 9.43 -12.50
C ARG A 107 6.40 8.01 -12.40
N SER A 108 7.58 7.79 -12.96
CA SER A 108 8.23 6.48 -12.92
C SER A 108 8.64 6.14 -11.49
N ILE A 109 9.19 7.12 -10.77
CA ILE A 109 9.49 7.01 -9.33
C ILE A 109 8.21 6.74 -8.53
N GLU A 110 7.14 7.52 -8.72
CA GLU A 110 5.87 7.34 -8.00
C GLU A 110 5.26 5.95 -8.28
N ARG A 111 5.28 5.48 -9.53
CA ARG A 111 4.80 4.13 -9.90
C ARG A 111 5.64 3.03 -9.28
N LEU A 112 6.97 3.14 -9.32
CA LEU A 112 7.87 2.16 -8.70
C LEU A 112 7.65 2.13 -7.19
N SER A 113 7.60 3.28 -6.53
CA SER A 113 7.30 3.40 -5.11
C SER A 113 5.94 2.79 -4.75
N GLY A 114 4.89 3.04 -5.54
CA GLY A 114 3.58 2.43 -5.33
C GLY A 114 3.58 0.90 -5.47
N ARG A 115 4.32 0.37 -6.45
CA ARG A 115 4.49 -1.09 -6.62
C ARG A 115 5.28 -1.70 -5.48
N LEU A 116 6.38 -1.07 -5.06
CA LEU A 116 7.19 -1.51 -3.92
C LEU A 116 6.36 -1.53 -2.64
N SER A 117 5.58 -0.47 -2.38
CA SER A 117 4.68 -0.41 -1.23
C SER A 117 3.61 -1.51 -1.28
N SER A 118 2.97 -1.71 -2.43
CA SER A 118 1.97 -2.77 -2.59
C SER A 118 2.55 -4.18 -2.39
N MET A 119 3.77 -4.42 -2.92
CA MET A 119 4.49 -5.68 -2.72
C MET A 119 4.88 -5.88 -1.26
N ALA A 120 5.34 -4.83 -0.58
CA ALA A 120 5.67 -4.87 0.84
C ALA A 120 4.43 -5.17 1.69
N THR A 121 3.28 -4.54 1.42
CA THR A 121 2.02 -4.83 2.10
C THR A 121 1.56 -6.27 1.84
N ALA A 122 1.61 -6.74 0.59
CA ALA A 122 1.24 -8.12 0.25
C ALA A 122 2.16 -9.15 0.92
N ALA A 123 3.44 -8.83 1.08
CA ALA A 123 4.40 -9.72 1.73
C ALA A 123 4.24 -9.76 3.26
N THR A 124 3.66 -8.72 3.88
CA THR A 124 3.51 -8.58 5.35
C THR A 124 2.09 -8.81 5.86
N THR A 125 1.14 -9.15 4.99
CA THR A 125 -0.29 -9.29 5.33
C THR A 125 -0.80 -10.69 5.01
N ASP A 126 -1.56 -11.29 5.90
CA ASP A 126 -2.30 -12.52 5.67
C ASP A 126 -3.45 -12.27 4.66
N PRO A 127 -3.56 -13.07 3.58
CA PRO A 127 -4.54 -12.83 2.53
C PRO A 127 -5.99 -13.11 2.94
N LEU A 128 -6.22 -13.96 3.94
CA LEU A 128 -7.55 -14.36 4.40
C LEU A 128 -8.11 -13.41 5.45
N THR A 129 -7.33 -13.11 6.49
CA THR A 129 -7.77 -12.31 7.65
C THR A 129 -7.41 -10.84 7.52
N ARG A 130 -6.52 -10.47 6.58
CA ARG A 130 -5.96 -9.13 6.40
C ARG A 130 -5.16 -8.62 7.60
N LEU A 131 -4.85 -9.50 8.55
CA LEU A 131 -3.95 -9.20 9.65
C LEU A 131 -2.50 -9.20 9.17
N PRO A 132 -1.61 -8.50 9.87
CA PRO A 132 -0.17 -8.72 9.76
C PRO A 132 0.18 -10.21 9.84
N ASN A 133 1.13 -10.66 9.04
CA ASN A 133 1.59 -12.04 9.05
C ASN A 133 2.87 -12.20 9.89
N ARG A 134 3.41 -13.42 9.93
CA ARG A 134 4.67 -13.74 10.61
C ARG A 134 5.84 -12.85 10.19
N MET A 135 5.94 -12.48 8.91
CA MET A 135 7.03 -11.61 8.44
C MET A 135 6.93 -10.20 9.03
N ALA A 136 5.71 -9.68 9.20
CA ALA A 136 5.48 -8.41 9.89
C ALA A 136 5.85 -8.50 11.38
N LEU A 137 5.51 -9.62 12.03
CA LEU A 137 5.88 -9.86 13.43
C LEU A 137 7.40 -9.83 13.62
N ASP A 138 8.14 -10.54 12.77
CA ASP A 138 9.59 -10.63 12.86
C ASP A 138 10.24 -9.23 12.73
N ALA A 139 9.71 -8.38 11.84
CA ALA A 139 10.16 -7.00 11.70
C ALA A 139 9.86 -6.14 12.95
N ASP A 140 8.65 -6.22 13.48
CA ASP A 140 8.23 -5.44 14.66
C ASP A 140 9.04 -5.86 15.91
N LEU A 141 9.30 -7.16 16.09
CA LEU A 141 10.12 -7.67 17.18
C LEU A 141 11.59 -7.23 17.07
N GLN A 142 12.17 -7.27 15.86
CA GLN A 142 13.54 -6.78 15.65
C GLN A 142 13.68 -5.30 15.99
N GLN A 143 12.67 -4.49 15.64
CA GLN A 143 12.64 -3.08 15.99
C GLN A 143 12.60 -2.88 17.52
N LEU A 144 11.69 -3.58 18.21
CA LEU A 144 11.59 -3.49 19.68
C LEU A 144 12.87 -3.92 20.40
N ASP A 145 13.56 -4.95 19.89
CA ASP A 145 14.82 -5.43 20.46
C ASP A 145 15.97 -4.43 20.23
N ALA A 146 16.03 -3.80 19.05
CA ALA A 146 16.99 -2.73 18.77
C ALA A 146 16.77 -1.51 19.67
N GLU A 147 15.52 -1.22 20.03
CA GLU A 147 15.14 -0.13 20.94
C GLU A 147 15.27 -0.50 22.42
N GLY A 148 15.47 -1.79 22.75
CA GLY A 148 15.44 -2.29 24.13
C GLY A 148 14.06 -2.11 24.79
N ALA A 149 12.99 -2.04 24.00
CA ALA A 149 11.65 -1.76 24.47
C ALA A 149 11.01 -2.99 25.15
N PRO A 150 10.26 -2.81 26.26
CA PRO A 150 9.53 -3.90 26.89
C PRO A 150 8.35 -4.33 26.01
N PHE A 151 8.08 -5.63 25.99
CA PHE A 151 6.89 -6.20 25.34
C PHE A 151 6.49 -7.54 25.97
N ALA A 152 5.27 -7.98 25.67
CA ALA A 152 4.80 -9.35 25.84
C ALA A 152 4.33 -9.93 24.51
N VAL A 153 4.42 -11.25 24.40
CA VAL A 153 3.80 -12.02 23.32
C VAL A 153 2.78 -12.99 23.92
N VAL A 154 1.65 -13.14 23.24
CA VAL A 154 0.64 -14.15 23.57
C VAL A 154 0.45 -15.03 22.34
N PHE A 155 0.86 -16.28 22.43
CA PHE A 155 0.50 -17.31 21.45
C PHE A 155 -0.93 -17.76 21.69
N ILE A 156 -1.69 -17.90 20.62
CA ILE A 156 -3.12 -18.22 20.64
C ILE A 156 -3.37 -19.29 19.56
N ASP A 157 -3.99 -20.38 19.93
CA ASP A 157 -4.40 -21.46 19.03
C ASP A 157 -5.88 -21.78 19.27
N LEU A 158 -6.66 -21.90 18.19
CA LEU A 158 -8.10 -22.18 18.29
C LEU A 158 -8.36 -23.67 18.54
N ASP A 159 -9.01 -23.97 19.66
CA ASP A 159 -9.38 -25.34 19.99
C ASP A 159 -10.58 -25.79 19.14
N GLY A 160 -10.54 -27.03 18.63
CA GLY A 160 -11.66 -27.61 17.88
C GLY A 160 -11.82 -27.09 16.44
N PHE A 161 -10.95 -26.22 15.94
CA PHE A 161 -11.05 -25.63 14.60
C PHE A 161 -11.13 -26.69 13.48
N LYS A 162 -10.34 -27.76 13.58
CA LYS A 162 -10.39 -28.87 12.61
C LYS A 162 -11.78 -29.53 12.54
N ALA A 163 -12.44 -29.74 13.68
CA ALA A 163 -13.78 -30.33 13.70
C ALA A 163 -14.81 -29.45 13.00
N ILE A 164 -14.69 -28.12 13.11
CA ILE A 164 -15.53 -27.18 12.37
C ILE A 164 -15.31 -27.31 10.86
N ASN A 165 -14.06 -27.41 10.40
CA ASN A 165 -13.77 -27.64 8.99
C ASN A 165 -14.34 -28.96 8.49
N ASP A 166 -14.20 -30.03 9.28
CA ASP A 166 -14.67 -31.37 8.91
C ASP A 166 -16.21 -31.43 8.87
N GLN A 167 -16.91 -30.70 9.75
CA GLN A 167 -18.37 -30.71 9.86
C GLN A 167 -19.06 -29.70 8.92
N HIS A 168 -18.49 -28.51 8.75
CA HIS A 168 -19.14 -27.39 8.05
C HIS A 168 -18.41 -26.94 6.79
N GLY A 169 -17.26 -27.55 6.48
CA GLY A 169 -16.42 -27.23 5.33
C GLY A 169 -15.54 -26.00 5.54
N HIS A 170 -14.52 -25.88 4.68
CA HIS A 170 -13.49 -24.83 4.77
C HIS A 170 -14.03 -23.40 4.69
N ALA A 171 -15.12 -23.16 3.97
CA ALA A 171 -15.71 -21.81 3.88
C ALA A 171 -16.22 -21.30 5.25
N MET A 172 -16.71 -22.20 6.10
CA MET A 172 -17.09 -21.87 7.48
C MET A 172 -15.85 -21.59 8.33
N GLY A 173 -14.83 -22.45 8.23
CA GLY A 173 -13.56 -22.22 8.93
C GLY A 173 -12.90 -20.89 8.56
N ASP A 174 -12.89 -20.54 7.27
CA ASP A 174 -12.39 -19.26 6.79
C ASP A 174 -13.15 -18.07 7.37
N SER A 175 -14.48 -18.19 7.49
CA SER A 175 -15.33 -17.16 8.10
C SER A 175 -15.05 -17.04 9.60
N LEU A 176 -14.82 -18.16 10.28
CA LEU A 176 -14.44 -18.19 11.69
C LEU A 176 -13.09 -17.51 11.92
N LEU A 177 -12.08 -17.84 11.11
CA LEU A 177 -10.75 -17.22 11.21
C LEU A 177 -10.81 -15.69 11.00
N LYS A 178 -11.57 -15.23 9.99
CA LYS A 178 -11.79 -13.79 9.77
C LYS A 178 -12.48 -13.13 10.97
N GLY A 179 -13.55 -13.75 11.47
CA GLY A 179 -14.30 -13.24 12.62
C GLY A 179 -13.43 -13.16 13.87
N TYR A 180 -12.68 -14.22 14.16
CA TYR A 180 -11.83 -14.31 15.33
C TYR A 180 -10.68 -13.30 15.29
N GLY A 181 -10.01 -13.17 14.13
CA GLY A 181 -8.95 -12.18 13.94
C GLY A 181 -9.45 -10.73 14.11
N LEU A 182 -10.66 -10.44 13.61
CA LEU A 182 -11.30 -9.13 13.81
C LEU A 182 -11.66 -8.89 15.28
N TRP A 183 -12.19 -9.90 15.96
CA TRP A 183 -12.52 -9.83 17.38
C TRP A 183 -11.27 -9.61 18.24
N LEU A 184 -10.20 -10.39 18.02
CA LEU A 184 -8.92 -10.22 18.70
C LEU A 184 -8.42 -8.78 18.54
N SER A 185 -8.44 -8.25 17.32
CA SER A 185 -7.98 -6.88 17.06
C SER A 185 -8.80 -5.84 17.83
N ARG A 186 -10.12 -6.03 17.97
CA ARG A 186 -10.99 -5.14 18.73
C ARG A 186 -10.76 -5.24 20.24
N VAL A 187 -10.57 -6.45 20.75
CA VAL A 187 -10.35 -6.71 22.18
C VAL A 187 -8.97 -6.24 22.63
N THR A 188 -7.95 -6.40 21.77
CA THR A 188 -6.60 -5.86 21.99
C THR A 188 -6.60 -4.33 21.98
N GLY A 189 -7.32 -3.69 21.06
CA GLY A 189 -7.39 -2.24 20.98
C GLY A 189 -6.01 -1.58 20.84
N PRO A 190 -5.72 -0.49 21.58
CA PRO A 190 -4.46 0.26 21.44
C PRO A 190 -3.26 -0.38 22.16
N TRP A 191 -3.45 -1.52 22.82
CA TRP A 191 -2.44 -2.14 23.69
C TRP A 191 -1.38 -2.94 22.93
N GLY A 192 -1.72 -3.34 21.71
CA GLY A 192 -0.89 -4.23 20.94
C GLY A 192 -1.37 -4.43 19.52
N ARG A 193 -0.77 -5.42 18.87
CA ARG A 193 -1.04 -5.78 17.48
C ARG A 193 -1.21 -7.28 17.36
N VAL A 194 -2.18 -7.69 16.57
CA VAL A 194 -2.50 -9.11 16.32
C VAL A 194 -1.91 -9.54 14.98
N TYR A 195 -1.31 -10.72 14.95
CA TYR A 195 -0.70 -11.34 13.79
C TYR A 195 -1.33 -12.72 13.56
N ARG A 196 -1.45 -13.12 12.29
CA ARG A 196 -1.77 -14.51 11.94
C ARG A 196 -0.49 -15.25 11.59
N MET A 197 -0.23 -16.33 12.32
CA MET A 197 1.00 -17.13 12.16
C MET A 197 0.84 -18.19 11.07
N GLY A 198 -0.39 -18.66 10.85
CA GLY A 198 -0.75 -19.68 9.88
C GLY A 198 -1.87 -20.57 10.44
N GLY A 199 -2.59 -21.30 9.59
CA GLY A 199 -3.66 -22.19 10.05
C GLY A 199 -4.69 -21.46 10.95
N ASP A 200 -4.81 -21.94 12.17
CA ASP A 200 -5.63 -21.46 13.29
C ASP A 200 -4.83 -20.74 14.40
N GLU A 201 -3.55 -20.44 14.15
CA GLU A 201 -2.64 -19.80 15.09
C GLU A 201 -2.57 -18.29 14.91
N TYR A 202 -2.67 -17.58 16.04
CA TYR A 202 -2.51 -16.14 16.16
C TYR A 202 -1.44 -15.80 17.18
N LEU A 203 -0.86 -14.62 17.04
CA LEU A 203 0.03 -14.04 18.03
C LEU A 203 -0.39 -12.62 18.32
N LEU A 204 -0.43 -12.25 19.59
CA LEU A 204 -0.65 -10.89 20.05
C LEU A 204 0.67 -10.34 20.62
N LEU A 205 1.18 -9.26 20.03
CA LEU A 205 2.31 -8.48 20.55
C LEU A 205 1.77 -7.30 21.34
N VAL A 206 2.10 -7.22 22.63
CA VAL A 206 1.67 -6.15 23.54
C VAL A 206 2.87 -5.30 23.93
N THR A 207 2.78 -4.01 23.63
CA THR A 207 3.82 -3.02 23.96
C THR A 207 3.35 -2.02 25.00
N HIS A 208 2.04 -1.95 25.26
CA HIS A 208 1.47 -1.08 26.27
C HIS A 208 0.21 -1.70 26.88
N PHE A 209 0.06 -1.65 28.20
CA PHE A 209 -1.17 -2.00 28.89
C PHE A 209 -1.35 -1.06 30.09
N PRO A 210 -2.56 -0.54 30.38
CA PRO A 210 -2.78 0.45 31.44
C PRO A 210 -2.71 -0.11 32.88
N GLY A 211 -2.29 -1.36 33.06
CA GLY A 211 -2.16 -2.05 34.36
C GLY A 211 -0.81 -2.76 34.51
N SER A 212 -0.65 -3.51 35.61
CA SER A 212 0.55 -4.32 35.82
C SER A 212 0.59 -5.54 34.87
N ASN A 213 1.75 -6.20 34.80
CA ASN A 213 1.91 -7.44 34.02
C ASN A 213 0.94 -8.53 34.50
N GLU A 214 0.73 -8.65 35.81
CA GLU A 214 -0.20 -9.61 36.42
C GLU A 214 -1.66 -9.28 36.05
N ALA A 215 -2.00 -7.99 36.02
CA ALA A 215 -3.33 -7.55 35.59
C ALA A 215 -3.57 -7.86 34.10
N PHE A 216 -2.55 -7.71 33.26
CA PHE A 216 -2.62 -8.12 31.86
C PHE A 216 -2.81 -9.63 31.72
N GLU A 217 -2.02 -10.44 32.44
CA GLU A 217 -2.13 -11.90 32.39
C GLU A 217 -3.51 -12.38 32.82
N ALA A 218 -4.04 -11.84 33.93
CA ALA A 218 -5.40 -12.15 34.39
C ALA A 218 -6.46 -11.78 33.34
N TRP A 219 -6.35 -10.58 32.75
CA TRP A 219 -7.24 -10.14 31.68
C TRP A 219 -7.16 -11.06 30.45
N ALA A 220 -5.94 -11.43 30.03
CA ALA A 220 -5.72 -12.25 28.84
C ALA A 220 -6.30 -13.66 29.04
N HIS A 221 -6.08 -14.27 30.21
CA HIS A 221 -6.64 -15.58 30.55
C HIS A 221 -8.17 -15.57 30.70
N GLU A 222 -8.76 -14.45 31.11
CA GLU A 222 -10.23 -14.31 31.16
C GLU A 222 -10.84 -14.08 29.78
N ARG A 223 -10.21 -13.24 28.94
CA ARG A 223 -10.84 -12.70 27.73
C ARG A 223 -10.46 -13.35 26.43
N LEU A 224 -9.26 -13.89 26.29
CA LEU A 224 -8.82 -14.48 25.01
C LEU A 224 -9.37 -15.91 24.78
N PRO A 225 -9.49 -16.77 25.81
CA PRO A 225 -10.08 -18.11 25.66
C PRO A 225 -11.62 -18.13 25.51
N THR A 226 -12.30 -16.98 25.58
CA THR A 226 -13.76 -16.94 25.61
C THR A 226 -14.37 -17.57 24.36
N LEU A 227 -15.45 -18.32 24.56
CA LEU A 227 -16.20 -18.97 23.49
C LEU A 227 -16.56 -17.97 22.39
N PHE A 228 -15.99 -18.16 21.20
CA PHE A 228 -16.22 -17.25 20.08
C PHE A 228 -17.45 -17.68 19.27
N VAL A 229 -17.57 -18.99 19.02
CA VAL A 229 -18.71 -19.66 18.39
C VAL A 229 -18.91 -20.99 19.14
N ASP A 230 -20.13 -21.53 19.17
CA ASP A 230 -20.44 -22.81 19.85
C ASP A 230 -19.38 -23.89 19.57
N GLY A 231 -18.70 -24.32 20.63
CA GLY A 231 -17.67 -25.36 20.59
C GLY A 231 -16.24 -24.90 20.25
N VAL A 232 -15.98 -23.62 19.97
CA VAL A 232 -14.63 -23.10 19.67
C VAL A 232 -14.15 -22.15 20.76
N THR A 233 -13.11 -22.58 21.46
CA THR A 233 -12.33 -21.81 22.44
C THR A 233 -10.93 -21.53 21.91
N ALA A 234 -10.07 -20.93 22.73
CA ALA A 234 -8.67 -20.78 22.41
C ALA A 234 -7.77 -21.17 23.59
N SER A 235 -6.67 -21.84 23.25
CA SER A 235 -5.56 -22.07 24.15
C SER A 235 -4.53 -20.96 24.00
N ILE A 236 -4.07 -20.41 25.13
CA ILE A 236 -3.13 -19.28 25.12
C ILE A 236 -1.88 -19.54 25.96
N GLY A 237 -0.78 -18.91 25.58
CA GLY A 237 0.47 -18.90 26.32
C GLY A 237 1.13 -17.53 26.23
N ILE A 238 1.45 -16.96 27.39
CA ILE A 238 1.98 -15.59 27.51
C ILE A 238 3.47 -15.68 27.85
N ALA A 239 4.31 -14.82 27.27
CA ALA A 239 5.68 -14.59 27.76
C ALA A 239 6.09 -13.13 27.59
N TRP A 240 6.84 -12.63 28.56
CA TRP A 240 7.38 -11.27 28.56
C TRP A 240 8.83 -11.23 28.09
N ARG A 241 9.22 -10.10 27.50
CA ARG A 241 10.58 -9.84 27.03
C ARG A 241 11.66 -10.04 28.11
N HIS A 242 11.35 -9.75 29.37
CA HIS A 242 12.30 -9.85 30.48
C HIS A 242 12.52 -11.30 30.97
N GLU A 243 11.68 -12.26 30.57
CA GLU A 243 11.81 -13.66 31.02
C GLU A 243 12.93 -14.42 30.33
N ARG A 244 13.36 -13.95 29.15
CA ARG A 244 14.42 -14.56 28.34
C ARG A 244 15.30 -13.52 27.66
N PRO A 245 16.60 -13.78 27.49
CA PRO A 245 17.52 -12.82 26.86
C PRO A 245 17.26 -12.62 25.37
N ALA A 246 16.89 -13.67 24.63
CA ALA A 246 16.69 -13.60 23.18
C ALA A 246 15.21 -13.68 22.79
N ILE A 247 14.79 -12.91 21.77
CA ILE A 247 13.41 -12.90 21.24
C ILE A 247 12.92 -14.32 20.90
N CYS A 248 13.77 -15.12 20.26
CA CYS A 248 13.41 -16.48 19.86
C CYS A 248 13.11 -17.39 21.06
N GLU A 249 13.70 -17.12 22.22
CA GLU A 249 13.42 -17.86 23.45
C GLU A 249 12.14 -17.37 24.13
N VAL A 250 11.82 -16.07 24.05
CA VAL A 250 10.54 -15.52 24.51
C VAL A 250 9.39 -16.15 23.72
N LEU A 251 9.50 -16.20 22.38
CA LEU A 251 8.51 -16.83 21.52
C LEU A 251 8.35 -18.33 21.84
N LYS A 252 9.45 -19.06 22.00
CA LYS A 252 9.42 -20.48 22.40
C LYS A 252 8.76 -20.70 23.76
N LEU A 253 8.99 -19.80 24.72
CA LEU A 253 8.40 -19.91 26.06
C LEU A 253 6.88 -19.72 25.99
N ALA A 254 6.39 -18.73 25.25
CA ALA A 254 4.96 -18.50 25.06
C ALA A 254 4.29 -19.67 24.31
N ASP A 255 4.91 -20.19 23.25
CA ASP A 255 4.44 -21.37 22.52
C ASP A 255 4.35 -22.62 23.43
N GLN A 256 5.39 -22.87 24.24
CA GLN A 256 5.38 -23.97 25.21
C GLN A 256 4.24 -23.85 26.23
N ARG A 257 3.98 -22.64 26.75
CA ARG A 257 2.88 -22.37 27.69
C ARG A 257 1.52 -22.61 27.04
N MET A 258 1.35 -22.18 25.78
CA MET A 258 0.13 -22.41 25.00
C MET A 258 -0.10 -23.91 24.78
N TYR A 259 0.93 -24.64 24.36
CA TYR A 259 0.85 -26.08 24.15
C TYR A 259 0.49 -26.85 25.45
N GLN A 260 1.03 -26.42 26.59
CA GLN A 260 0.67 -26.99 27.90
C GLN A 260 -0.80 -26.74 28.24
N ALA A 261 -1.32 -25.54 27.98
CA ALA A 261 -2.74 -25.23 28.17
C ALA A 261 -3.64 -26.11 27.28
N LYS A 262 -3.30 -26.22 25.99
CA LYS A 262 -4.04 -27.04 25.01
C LYS A 262 -4.10 -28.51 25.40
N THR A 263 -2.96 -29.07 25.80
CA THR A 263 -2.89 -30.48 26.22
C THR A 263 -3.62 -30.74 27.54
N ALA A 264 -3.63 -29.78 28.47
CA ALA A 264 -4.41 -29.90 29.70
C ALA A 264 -5.92 -29.89 29.44
N GLN A 265 -6.40 -29.01 28.55
CA GLN A 265 -7.81 -28.96 28.15
C GLN A 265 -8.25 -30.23 27.42
N ALA A 266 -7.45 -30.72 26.47
CA ALA A 266 -7.76 -31.96 25.75
C ALA A 266 -7.90 -33.18 26.69
N ARG A 267 -7.08 -33.24 27.75
CA ARG A 267 -7.18 -34.29 28.79
C ARG A 267 -8.42 -34.14 29.66
N ALA A 268 -8.89 -32.91 29.90
CA ALA A 268 -10.10 -32.64 30.68
C ALA A 268 -11.37 -32.99 29.88
N ALA A 269 -11.40 -32.70 28.58
CA ALA A 269 -12.53 -33.01 27.69
C ALA A 269 -12.67 -34.50 27.35
N GLY A 270 -11.59 -35.28 27.49
CA GLY A 270 -11.59 -36.74 27.30
C GLY A 270 -11.93 -37.56 28.55
N ARG A 271 -12.35 -36.93 29.64
CA ARG A 271 -12.86 -37.56 30.87
C ARG A 271 -14.37 -37.37 30.97
#